data_AF-Q5YD70-F1
#
_entry.id   AF-Q5YD70-F1
#
_cell.length_a   1.000
_cell.length_b   1.000
_cell.length_c   1.000
_cell.angle_alpha   90.00
_cell.angle_beta   90.00
_cell.angle_gamma   90.00
#
_symmetry.space_group_name_H-M   'P 1'
#
loop_
_entity.id
_entity.type
_entity.pdbx_description
1 polymer ?
#
loop_
_entity_poly.entity_id
_entity_poly.type
_entity_poly.pdbx_seq_one_letter_code
_entity_poly.pdbx_strand_id
1 'polypeptide(L)' 'NGTREFLDNRNLTDREVNDLGPIYGFQWRHFGAEYTNMHDDYTDKGIDQLKNVINLIKTDPTNRRIILCAWNPKDLDK' A
#
# COMPACT_ATOMS: atom_id res chain seq x y z
N ASN A 1 -11.02 9.25 -9.30
CA ASN A 1 -10.02 8.15 -9.38
C ASN A 1 -10.59 6.76 -9.08
N GLY A 2 -11.80 6.62 -8.52
CA GLY A 2 -12.43 5.31 -8.28
C GLY A 2 -13.68 5.02 -9.11
N THR A 3 -14.07 5.91 -10.03
CA THR A 3 -15.25 5.71 -10.89
C THR A 3 -14.98 4.61 -11.92
N ARG A 4 -16.04 3.93 -12.38
CA ARG A 4 -15.95 2.89 -13.41
C ARG A 4 -15.17 3.36 -14.64
N GLU A 5 -15.53 4.53 -15.18
CA GLU A 5 -14.85 5.15 -16.32
C GLU A 5 -13.34 5.34 -16.08
N PHE A 6 -12.95 5.81 -14.89
CA PHE A 6 -11.55 6.06 -14.58
C PHE A 6 -10.74 4.76 -14.47
N LEU A 7 -11.30 3.74 -13.82
CA LEU A 7 -10.68 2.43 -13.67
C LEU A 7 -10.51 1.74 -15.02
N ASP A 8 -11.53 1.83 -15.89
CA ASP A 8 -11.48 1.28 -17.25
C ASP A 8 -10.42 1.98 -18.10
N ASN A 9 -10.31 3.31 -18.00
CA ASN A 9 -9.25 4.09 -18.66
C ASN A 9 -7.83 3.73 -18.18
N ARG A 10 -7.70 3.08 -17.01
CA ARG A 10 -6.44 2.55 -16.47
C ARG A 10 -6.23 1.06 -16.75
N ASN A 11 -7.08 0.43 -17.56
CA ASN A 11 -7.09 -1.01 -17.84
C ASN A 11 -7.37 -1.88 -16.60
N LEU A 12 -8.11 -1.36 -15.62
CA LEU A 12 -8.50 -2.06 -14.39
C LEU A 12 -9.98 -2.49 -14.46
N THR A 13 -10.35 -3.26 -15.48
CA THR A 13 -11.75 -3.60 -15.78
C THR A 13 -12.40 -4.48 -14.72
N ASP A 14 -11.62 -5.36 -14.08
CA ASP A 14 -12.10 -6.32 -13.08
C ASP A 14 -12.13 -5.73 -11.65
N ARG A 15 -11.62 -4.51 -11.48
CA ARG A 15 -11.54 -3.79 -10.21
C ARG A 15 -12.92 -3.23 -9.83
N GLU A 16 -13.36 -3.44 -8.59
CA GLU A 16 -14.63 -2.86 -8.10
C GLU A 16 -14.58 -1.32 -8.10
N VAL A 17 -15.73 -0.67 -8.29
CA VAL A 17 -15.83 0.79 -8.15
C VAL A 17 -15.40 1.21 -6.74
N ASN A 18 -14.54 2.23 -6.66
CA ASN A 18 -13.87 2.71 -5.45
C ASN A 18 -12.82 1.78 -4.84
N ASP A 19 -12.57 0.61 -5.41
CA ASP A 19 -11.35 -0.12 -5.08
C ASP A 19 -10.17 0.59 -5.79
N LEU A 20 -9.40 1.32 -4.98
CA LEU A 20 -8.28 2.13 -5.45
C LEU A 20 -6.99 1.33 -5.65
N GLY A 21 -7.00 0.02 -5.39
CA GLY A 21 -5.81 -0.82 -5.46
C GLY A 21 -4.84 -0.61 -4.29
N PRO A 22 -3.59 -1.10 -4.43
CA PRO A 22 -2.57 -1.07 -3.38
C PRO A 22 -1.92 0.31 -3.22
N ILE A 23 -2.73 1.34 -2.93
CA ILE A 23 -2.28 2.71 -2.74
C ILE A 23 -1.70 2.94 -1.32
N TYR A 24 -1.43 4.20 -0.96
CA TYR A 24 -0.73 4.64 0.25
C TYR A 24 -0.93 3.77 1.50
N GLY A 25 -2.18 3.61 1.97
CA GLY A 25 -2.47 2.85 3.19
C GLY A 25 -2.01 1.41 3.11
N PHE A 26 -2.20 0.76 1.96
CA PHE A 26 -1.69 -0.58 1.70
C PHE A 26 -0.17 -0.61 1.73
N GLN A 27 0.50 0.31 1.04
CA GLN A 27 1.97 0.34 1.02
C GLN A 27 2.56 0.64 2.40
N TRP A 28 1.89 1.42 3.26
CA TRP A 28 2.38 1.70 4.61
C TRP A 28 2.30 0.52 5.56
N ARG A 29 1.28 -0.33 5.41
CA ARG A 29 1.00 -1.44 6.36
C ARG A 29 1.37 -2.82 5.81
N HIS A 30 1.42 -2.95 4.49
CA HIS A 30 1.54 -4.22 3.76
C HIS A 30 2.49 -4.09 2.57
N PHE A 31 3.56 -3.30 2.67
CA PHE A 31 4.49 -3.09 1.55
C PHE A 31 5.01 -4.41 0.98
N GLY A 32 4.88 -4.60 -0.34
CA GLY A 32 5.31 -5.80 -1.04
C GLY A 32 4.38 -7.01 -0.92
N ALA A 33 3.26 -6.93 -0.18
CA ALA A 33 2.23 -7.95 -0.21
C ALA A 33 1.53 -8.01 -1.57
N GLU A 34 1.01 -9.18 -1.94
CA GLU A 34 0.19 -9.33 -3.13
C GLU A 34 -1.22 -8.78 -2.86
N TYR A 35 -1.60 -7.74 -3.60
CA TYR A 35 -2.93 -7.18 -3.57
C TYR A 35 -3.91 -8.07 -4.33
N THR A 36 -5.06 -8.36 -3.72
CA THR A 36 -6.16 -9.11 -4.32
C THR A 36 -7.34 -8.18 -4.60
N ASN A 37 -8.00 -7.67 -3.57
CA ASN A 37 -9.09 -6.70 -3.63
C ASN A 37 -9.18 -5.90 -2.31
N MET A 38 -10.04 -4.88 -2.27
CA MET A 38 -10.19 -4.00 -1.09
C MET A 38 -10.84 -4.64 0.14
N HIS A 39 -11.39 -5.86 0.02
CA HIS A 39 -12.11 -6.55 1.10
C HIS A 39 -11.30 -7.69 1.74
N ASP A 40 -10.15 -8.06 1.17
CA ASP A 40 -9.32 -9.15 1.68
C ASP A 40 -8.62 -8.79 2.99
N ASP A 41 -8.28 -9.82 3.77
CA ASP A 41 -7.49 -9.66 4.99
C ASP A 41 -5.99 -9.75 4.67
N TYR A 42 -5.31 -8.63 4.87
CA TYR A 42 -3.87 -8.49 4.67
C TYR A 42 -3.07 -8.55 5.98
N THR A 43 -3.69 -8.94 7.09
CA THR A 43 -3.01 -9.10 8.39
C THR A 43 -1.75 -9.94 8.24
N ASP A 44 -0.66 -9.44 8.81
CA ASP A 44 0.68 -10.04 8.78
C ASP A 44 1.26 -10.32 7.36
N LYS A 45 0.69 -9.73 6.31
CA LYS A 45 1.25 -9.77 4.95
C LYS A 45 2.07 -8.51 4.66
N GLY A 46 3.22 -8.70 4.01
CA GLY A 46 4.12 -7.62 3.60
C GLY A 46 4.91 -7.01 4.77
N ILE A 47 5.41 -5.80 4.58
CA ILE A 47 6.16 -5.05 5.59
C ILE A 47 5.30 -3.93 6.16
N ASP A 48 5.04 -3.96 7.47
CA ASP A 48 4.38 -2.85 8.19
C ASP A 48 5.40 -1.72 8.47
N GLN A 49 5.60 -0.88 7.45
CA GLN A 49 6.52 0.25 7.53
C GLN A 49 6.10 1.23 8.63
N LEU A 50 4.80 1.48 8.80
CA LEU A 50 4.30 2.41 9.82
C LEU A 50 4.67 1.95 11.24
N LYS A 51 4.48 0.66 11.52
CA LYS A 51 4.91 0.08 12.80
C LYS A 51 6.43 0.18 12.99
N ASN A 52 7.21 -0.07 11.93
CA ASN A 52 8.66 0.01 11.98
C ASN A 52 9.16 1.42 12.30
N VAL A 53 8.64 2.46 11.62
CA VAL A 53 9.06 3.84 11.88
C VAL A 53 8.67 4.30 13.28
N ILE A 54 7.47 3.95 13.76
CA ILE A 54 7.04 4.26 15.13
C ILE A 54 7.96 3.59 16.15
N ASN A 55 8.33 2.33 15.93
CA ASN A 55 9.25 1.62 16.81
C ASN A 55 10.63 2.28 16.83
N LEU A 56 11.21 2.59 15.67
CA LEU A 56 12.51 3.26 15.59
C LEU A 56 12.50 4.63 16.26
N ILE A 57 11.46 5.44 16.08
CA ILE A 57 11.32 6.72 16.78
C ILE A 57 11.37 6.54 18.31
N LYS A 58 10.79 5.46 18.83
CA LYS A 58 10.75 5.18 20.27
C LYS A 58 12.07 4.60 20.81
N THR A 59 12.73 3.73 20.05
CA THR A 59 13.86 2.93 20.54
C THR A 59 15.23 3.38 20.04
N ASP A 60 15.29 4.02 18.87
CA ASP A 60 16.52 4.48 18.20
C ASP A 60 16.25 5.78 17.42
N PRO A 61 15.95 6.91 18.09
CA PRO A 61 15.49 8.13 17.44
C PRO A 61 16.55 8.83 16.58
N THR A 62 17.83 8.51 16.75
CA THR A 62 18.93 9.05 15.92
C THR A 62 19.15 8.23 14.65
N ASN A 63 18.37 7.16 14.46
CA ASN A 63 18.43 6.35 13.27
C ASN A 63 18.10 7.17 12.02
N ARG A 64 19.00 7.15 11.04
CA ARG A 64 18.87 7.92 9.79
C ARG A 64 18.03 7.21 8.73
N ARG A 65 17.41 6.08 9.07
CA ARG A 65 16.61 5.22 8.17
C ARG A 65 15.13 5.18 8.59
N ILE A 66 14.67 6.14 9.38
CA ILE A 66 13.26 6.32 9.69
C ILE A 66 12.58 6.90 8.45
N ILE A 67 12.20 6.02 7.52
CA ILE A 67 11.62 6.36 6.22
C ILE A 67 10.34 5.56 6.04
N LEU A 68 9.29 6.25 5.57
CA LEU A 68 8.03 5.65 5.15
C LEU A 68 7.85 5.92 3.65
N CYS A 69 7.83 4.88 2.82
CA CYS A 69 7.76 5.02 1.37
C CYS A 69 6.47 4.39 0.82
N ALA A 70 5.72 5.15 0.02
CA ALA A 70 4.55 4.65 -0.70
C ALA A 70 4.85 4.32 -2.17
N TRP A 71 6.05 4.61 -2.67
CA TRP A 71 6.43 4.36 -4.05
C TRP A 71 6.96 2.93 -4.22
N ASN A 72 6.07 2.03 -4.65
CA ASN A 72 6.42 0.64 -4.97
C ASN A 72 6.32 0.41 -6.48
N PRO A 73 7.45 0.36 -7.22
CA PRO A 73 7.43 0.21 -8.67
C PRO A 73 6.68 -1.01 -9.20
N LYS A 74 6.62 -2.10 -8.42
CA LYS A 74 5.91 -3.34 -8.80
C LYS A 74 4.39 -3.16 -8.84
N ASP A 75 3.87 -2.19 -8.08
CA ASP A 75 2.43 -2.04 -7.83
C ASP A 75 1.82 -0.80 -8.50
N LEU A 76 2.60 -0.01 -9.26
CA LEU A 76 2.12 1.25 -9.87
C LEU A 76 0.99 1.06 -10.88
N ASP A 77 0.98 -0.08 -11.59
CA ASP A 77 -0.01 -0.41 -12.62
C ASP A 77 -1.05 -1.42 -12.14
N LYS A 78 -1.08 -1.70 -10.84
CA LYS A 78 -2.12 -2.55 -10.23
C LYS A 78 -3.36 -1.75 -9.86
#